data_AF-A0A0B0D5C4-F1
#
_entry.id   AF-A0A0B0D5C4-F1
#
_cell.length_a   1.000
_cell.length_b   1.000
_cell.length_c   1.000
_cell.angle_alpha   90.00
_cell.angle_beta   90.00
_cell.angle_gamma   90.00
#
_symmetry.space_group_name_H-M   'P 1'
#
loop_
_entity.id
_entity.type
_entity.pdbx_description
1 polymer ?
#
loop_
_entity_poly.entity_id
_entity_poly.type
_entity_poly.pdbx_seq_one_letter_code
_entity_poly.pdbx_strand_id
1 'polypeptide(L)'
;MKERKTTSNIEWNAPVPFDEYTLPVFPVDVFPLWLQEYVKGVAESTQTPVDAPCMAAISVLSTALSKKFYVGLTGEWSESLNTYSILALPPGNRKSSVFKALQEPITAFEKEEKERLSREISERRAKLKAKQKRKELLEKEYAKDGEQSNLREIVTLANEIEEEEILALPRFITEDVTPEKLADLMAENQERMALLSAEGGGIFSIMAG
;
A
#
# COMPACT_ATOMS: atom_id res chain seq x y z
N MET A 1 21.75 57.79 28.61
CA MET A 1 20.47 57.13 28.94
C MET A 1 19.84 56.67 27.63
N LYS A 2 19.71 55.36 27.38
CA LYS A 2 19.07 54.82 26.17
C LYS A 2 17.55 54.82 26.38
N GLU A 3 16.84 55.56 25.55
CA GLU A 3 15.37 55.56 25.49
C GLU A 3 14.85 54.13 25.26
N ARG A 4 13.99 53.66 26.16
CA ARG A 4 13.29 52.38 25.99
C ARG A 4 12.24 52.58 24.89
N LYS A 5 12.36 51.81 23.81
CA LYS A 5 11.35 51.70 22.75
C LYS A 5 9.99 51.38 23.37
N THR A 6 9.02 52.24 23.12
CA THR A 6 7.61 52.08 23.46
C THR A 6 7.11 50.79 22.83
N THR A 7 6.74 49.81 23.65
CA THR A 7 6.01 48.62 23.22
C THR A 7 4.64 49.06 22.72
N SER A 8 4.43 49.02 21.40
CA SER A 8 3.10 49.20 20.80
C SER A 8 2.17 48.14 21.36
N ASN A 9 1.12 48.56 22.05
CA ASN A 9 0.02 47.69 22.46
C ASN A 9 -0.67 47.19 21.18
N ILE A 10 -0.42 45.93 20.80
CA ILE A 10 -1.17 45.29 19.71
C ILE A 10 -2.52 44.90 20.32
N GLU A 11 -3.56 45.67 20.05
CA GLU A 11 -4.93 45.29 20.38
C GLU A 11 -5.37 44.15 19.45
N TRP A 12 -5.57 42.97 20.03
CA TRP A 12 -6.16 41.85 19.33
C TRP A 12 -7.67 42.07 19.21
N ASN A 13 -8.17 42.06 17.98
CA ASN A 13 -9.62 42.03 17.74
C ASN A 13 -10.21 40.70 18.22
N ALA A 14 -11.52 40.69 18.47
CA ALA A 14 -12.24 39.45 18.72
C ALA A 14 -12.02 38.48 17.55
N PRO A 15 -11.69 37.20 17.80
CA PRO A 15 -11.51 36.21 16.74
C PRO A 15 -12.80 36.09 15.95
N VAL A 16 -12.69 36.06 14.62
CA VAL A 16 -13.82 35.78 13.74
C VAL A 16 -14.14 34.28 13.86
N PRO A 17 -15.36 33.89 14.29
CA PRO A 17 -15.75 32.49 14.31
C PRO A 17 -15.67 31.88 12.91
N PHE A 18 -15.32 30.60 12.82
CA PHE A 18 -15.46 29.87 11.56
C PHE A 18 -16.94 29.70 11.23
N ASP A 19 -17.27 29.71 9.94
CA ASP A 19 -18.61 29.36 9.48
C ASP A 19 -18.93 27.90 9.84
N GLU A 20 -20.07 27.66 10.47
CA GLU A 20 -20.61 26.32 10.69
C GLU A 20 -21.56 25.95 9.56
N TYR A 21 -21.23 24.89 8.81
CA TYR A 21 -22.08 24.36 7.73
C TYR A 21 -22.67 23.03 8.16
N THR A 22 -23.98 22.83 7.93
CA THR A 22 -24.58 21.50 7.97
C THR A 22 -24.25 20.78 6.66
N LEU A 23 -23.27 19.89 6.71
CA LEU A 23 -22.86 19.08 5.55
C LEU A 23 -23.78 17.87 5.38
N PRO A 24 -24.02 17.41 4.13
CA PRO A 24 -24.73 16.15 3.91
C PRO A 24 -23.93 14.97 4.48
N VAL A 25 -24.64 13.99 5.01
CA VAL A 25 -24.05 12.70 5.42
C VAL A 25 -23.67 11.91 4.17
N PHE A 26 -22.62 11.09 4.25
CA PHE A 26 -22.25 10.19 3.17
C PHE A 26 -23.46 9.33 2.72
N PRO A 27 -23.76 9.27 1.40
CA PRO A 27 -24.88 8.49 0.88
C PRO A 27 -24.54 6.99 0.91
N VAL A 28 -24.86 6.32 2.02
CA VAL A 28 -24.48 4.90 2.22
C VAL A 28 -25.12 3.99 1.17
N ASP A 29 -26.26 4.38 0.59
CA ASP A 29 -27.01 3.66 -0.42
C ASP A 29 -26.27 3.49 -1.77
N VAL A 30 -25.15 4.19 -1.98
CA VAL A 30 -24.26 3.95 -3.13
C VAL A 30 -23.61 2.56 -3.12
N PHE A 31 -23.51 1.93 -1.95
CA PHE A 31 -22.92 0.60 -1.81
C PHE A 31 -23.93 -0.52 -2.07
N PRO A 32 -23.49 -1.72 -2.48
CA PRO A 32 -24.36 -2.89 -2.45
C PRO A 32 -24.82 -3.21 -1.02
N LEU A 33 -26.00 -3.81 -0.89
CA LEU A 33 -26.70 -4.00 0.40
C LEU A 33 -25.79 -4.55 1.51
N TRP A 34 -25.02 -5.61 1.22
CA TRP A 34 -24.12 -6.23 2.19
C TRP A 34 -23.08 -5.26 2.75
N LEU A 35 -22.56 -4.35 1.92
CA LEU A 35 -21.54 -3.38 2.31
C LEU A 35 -22.20 -2.22 3.07
N GLN A 36 -23.44 -1.83 2.70
CA GLN A 36 -24.22 -0.87 3.49
C GLN A 36 -24.42 -1.35 4.93
N GLU A 37 -24.82 -2.61 5.09
CA GLU A 37 -25.02 -3.23 6.40
C GLU A 37 -23.70 -3.30 7.17
N TYR A 38 -22.61 -3.68 6.49
CA TYR A 38 -21.30 -3.77 7.12
C TYR A 38 -20.78 -2.41 7.61
N VAL A 39 -20.79 -1.36 6.78
CA VAL A 39 -20.29 -0.03 7.20
C VAL A 39 -21.16 0.58 8.31
N LYS A 40 -22.48 0.35 8.30
CA LYS A 40 -23.37 0.75 9.39
C LYS A 40 -23.05 0.00 10.68
N GLY A 41 -22.85 -1.31 10.62
CA GLY A 41 -22.46 -2.12 11.78
C GLY A 41 -21.08 -1.76 12.34
N VAL A 42 -20.12 -1.43 11.48
CA VAL A 42 -18.81 -0.90 11.91
C VAL A 42 -18.96 0.46 12.57
N ALA A 43 -19.75 1.38 11.99
CA ALA A 43 -20.01 2.68 12.57
C ALA A 43 -20.63 2.57 13.98
N GLU A 44 -21.65 1.70 14.12
CA GLU A 44 -22.33 1.44 15.39
C GLU A 44 -21.39 0.80 16.42
N SER A 45 -20.69 -0.28 16.07
CA SER A 45 -19.79 -0.97 17.01
C SER A 45 -18.60 -0.11 17.44
N THR A 46 -18.06 0.69 16.52
CA THR A 46 -16.95 1.60 16.82
C THR A 46 -17.40 2.91 17.42
N GLN A 47 -18.70 3.24 17.42
CA GLN A 47 -19.23 4.54 17.87
C GLN A 47 -18.56 5.69 17.09
N THR A 48 -18.49 5.54 15.76
CA THR A 48 -17.94 6.55 14.84
C THR A 48 -19.02 7.01 13.85
N PRO A 49 -18.88 8.24 13.28
CA PRO A 49 -19.75 8.65 12.18
C PRO A 49 -19.68 7.65 11.03
N VAL A 50 -20.81 7.37 10.37
CA VAL A 50 -20.89 6.39 9.28
C VAL A 50 -19.96 6.73 8.10
N ASP A 51 -19.61 8.00 7.95
CA ASP A 51 -18.66 8.48 6.96
C ASP A 51 -17.28 7.82 7.12
N ALA A 52 -16.85 7.52 8.36
CA ALA A 52 -15.55 6.90 8.63
C ALA A 52 -15.40 5.51 8.00
N PRO A 53 -16.27 4.52 8.27
CA PRO A 53 -16.22 3.23 7.60
C PRO A 53 -16.57 3.31 6.10
N CYS A 54 -17.39 4.28 5.66
CA CYS A 54 -17.64 4.48 4.23
C CYS A 54 -16.37 4.88 3.47
N MET A 55 -15.61 5.84 4.00
CA MET A 55 -14.35 6.27 3.41
C MET A 55 -13.31 5.14 3.42
N ALA A 56 -13.20 4.40 4.54
CA ALA A 56 -12.29 3.25 4.62
C ALA A 56 -12.68 2.13 3.65
N ALA A 57 -13.98 1.88 3.44
CA ALA A 57 -14.46 0.91 2.45
C ALA A 57 -14.04 1.29 1.02
N ILE A 58 -14.14 2.57 0.65
CA ILE A 58 -13.66 3.04 -0.67
C ILE A 58 -12.16 2.79 -0.83
N SER A 59 -11.35 3.11 0.18
CA SER A 59 -9.89 2.88 0.12
C SER A 59 -9.56 1.39 -0.04
N VAL A 60 -10.26 0.51 0.68
CA VAL A 60 -10.08 -0.96 0.62
C VAL A 60 -10.52 -1.52 -0.74
N LEU A 61 -11.64 -1.05 -1.29
CA LEU A 61 -12.09 -1.43 -2.63
C LEU A 61 -11.09 -0.96 -3.70
N SER A 62 -10.58 0.27 -3.59
CA SER A 62 -9.50 0.79 -4.43
C SER A 62 -8.28 -0.15 -4.42
N THR A 63 -7.85 -0.61 -3.25
CA THR A 63 -6.76 -1.60 -3.13
C THR A 63 -7.08 -2.90 -3.87
N ALA A 64 -8.27 -3.47 -3.67
CA ALA A 64 -8.66 -4.75 -4.28
C ALA A 64 -8.83 -4.68 -5.81
N LEU A 65 -9.12 -3.50 -6.34
CA LEU A 65 -9.37 -3.23 -7.75
C LEU A 65 -8.17 -2.63 -8.49
N SER A 66 -7.07 -2.37 -7.79
CA SER A 66 -5.87 -1.77 -8.36
C SER A 66 -5.36 -2.60 -9.55
N LYS A 67 -5.08 -1.92 -10.67
CA LYS A 67 -4.66 -2.50 -11.97
C LYS A 67 -5.65 -3.50 -12.61
N LYS A 68 -6.90 -3.59 -12.14
CA LYS A 68 -7.93 -4.48 -12.72
C LYS A 68 -8.90 -3.77 -13.65
N PHE A 69 -9.24 -2.52 -13.34
CA PHE A 69 -10.27 -1.78 -14.06
C PHE A 69 -9.90 -0.30 -14.24
N TYR A 70 -10.46 0.28 -15.28
CA TYR A 70 -10.46 1.71 -15.57
C TYR A 70 -11.90 2.18 -15.79
N VAL A 71 -12.19 3.42 -15.41
CA VAL A 71 -13.51 4.05 -15.62
C VAL A 71 -13.38 5.04 -16.77
N GLY A 72 -14.19 4.86 -17.81
CA GLY A 72 -14.33 5.84 -18.89
C GLY A 72 -15.23 6.99 -18.46
N LEU A 73 -14.66 8.19 -18.30
CA LEU A 73 -15.39 9.42 -17.99
C LEU A 73 -15.94 10.06 -19.26
N THR A 74 -15.16 10.02 -20.33
CA THR A 74 -15.56 10.41 -21.69
C THR A 74 -14.97 9.41 -22.69
N GLY A 75 -15.27 9.55 -24.00
CA GLY A 75 -14.82 8.59 -25.01
C GLY A 75 -13.31 8.35 -25.05
N GLU A 76 -12.51 9.38 -24.77
CA GLU A 76 -11.03 9.28 -24.77
C GLU A 76 -10.42 9.32 -23.35
N TRP A 77 -11.18 9.77 -22.34
CA TRP A 77 -10.67 9.92 -20.98
C TRP A 77 -11.07 8.73 -20.10
N SER A 78 -10.06 7.97 -19.69
CA SER A 78 -10.18 6.93 -18.67
C SER A 78 -9.36 7.25 -17.42
N GLU A 79 -9.91 6.96 -16.25
CA GLU A 79 -9.22 7.07 -14.97
C GLU A 79 -9.06 5.70 -14.30
N SER A 80 -8.00 5.56 -13.51
CA SER A 80 -7.86 4.37 -12.65
C SER A 80 -8.82 4.44 -11.47
N LEU A 81 -9.11 3.29 -10.86
CA LEU A 81 -9.91 3.23 -9.63
C LEU A 81 -9.10 3.54 -8.34
N ASN A 82 -7.86 4.01 -8.47
CA ASN A 82 -7.04 4.35 -7.31
C ASN A 82 -7.55 5.63 -6.65
N THR A 83 -7.93 5.56 -5.39
CA THR A 83 -8.45 6.71 -4.63
C THR A 83 -7.46 7.22 -3.60
N TYR A 84 -7.41 8.55 -3.43
CA TYR A 84 -6.67 9.22 -2.37
C TYR A 84 -7.67 9.85 -1.40
N SER A 85 -7.66 9.39 -0.15
CA SER A 85 -8.67 9.77 0.84
C SER A 85 -8.02 10.09 2.19
N ILE A 86 -8.52 11.14 2.85
CA ILE A 86 -8.11 11.52 4.21
C ILE A 86 -9.35 11.48 5.10
N LEU A 87 -9.27 10.72 6.19
CA LEU A 87 -10.29 10.71 7.23
C LEU A 87 -9.84 11.58 8.41
N ALA A 88 -10.48 12.75 8.55
CA ALA A 88 -10.24 13.66 9.67
C ALA A 88 -11.26 13.42 10.78
N LEU A 89 -10.85 12.71 11.83
CA LEU A 89 -11.58 12.65 13.11
C LEU A 89 -10.69 13.17 14.24
N PRO A 90 -11.26 13.69 15.35
CA PRO A 90 -10.45 14.08 16.49
C PRO A 90 -9.66 12.87 17.05
N PRO A 91 -8.52 13.08 17.73
CA PRO A 91 -7.77 12.01 18.38
C PRO A 91 -8.67 11.15 19.30
N GLY A 92 -8.38 9.87 19.44
CA GLY A 92 -9.15 8.96 20.30
C GLY A 92 -10.49 8.46 19.73
N ASN A 93 -10.93 8.92 18.56
CA ASN A 93 -12.20 8.53 17.94
C ASN A 93 -12.13 7.20 17.16
N ARG A 94 -11.39 6.21 17.66
CA ARG A 94 -11.38 4.82 17.16
C ARG A 94 -11.16 4.65 15.65
N LYS A 95 -10.48 5.62 15.00
CA LYS A 95 -10.04 5.55 13.60
C LYS A 95 -9.36 4.24 13.28
N SER A 96 -8.36 3.87 14.09
CA SER A 96 -7.62 2.61 13.91
C SER A 96 -8.52 1.37 14.01
N SER A 97 -9.59 1.40 14.82
CA SER A 97 -10.56 0.30 14.89
C SER A 97 -11.39 0.17 13.61
N VAL A 98 -11.81 1.30 13.03
CA VAL A 98 -12.50 1.33 11.73
C VAL A 98 -11.59 0.80 10.62
N PHE A 99 -10.39 1.34 10.50
CA PHE A 99 -9.42 0.87 9.49
C PHE A 99 -9.12 -0.62 9.64
N LYS A 100 -8.86 -1.10 10.87
CA LYS A 100 -8.60 -2.51 11.12
C LYS A 100 -9.75 -3.42 10.67
N ALA A 101 -11.00 -3.05 10.96
CA ALA A 101 -12.16 -3.84 10.55
C ALA A 101 -12.26 -3.92 9.01
N LEU A 102 -12.11 -2.79 8.33
CA LEU A 102 -12.25 -2.73 6.88
C LEU A 102 -11.04 -3.35 6.14
N GLN A 103 -9.84 -3.31 6.71
CA GLN A 103 -8.64 -3.92 6.11
C GLN A 103 -8.57 -5.43 6.34
N GLU A 104 -9.29 -5.99 7.32
CA GLU A 104 -9.22 -7.40 7.70
C GLU A 104 -9.35 -8.37 6.50
N PRO A 105 -10.28 -8.20 5.54
CA PRO A 105 -10.38 -9.10 4.40
C PRO A 105 -9.12 -9.15 3.54
N ILE A 106 -8.46 -8.00 3.32
CA ILE A 106 -7.21 -7.94 2.55
C ILE A 106 -6.07 -8.60 3.34
N THR A 107 -5.96 -8.30 4.63
CA THR A 107 -4.93 -8.88 5.49
C THR A 107 -5.10 -10.39 5.64
N ALA A 108 -6.33 -10.89 5.72
CA ALA A 108 -6.63 -12.31 5.77
C ALA A 108 -6.24 -13.02 4.46
N PHE A 109 -6.59 -12.43 3.31
CA PHE A 109 -6.19 -12.93 2.00
C PHE A 109 -4.67 -12.92 1.80
N GLU A 110 -3.99 -11.84 2.20
CA GLU A 110 -2.54 -11.74 2.13
C GLU A 110 -1.86 -12.85 2.96
N LYS A 111 -2.38 -13.13 4.16
CA LYS A 111 -1.89 -14.21 5.01
C LYS A 111 -2.10 -15.58 4.37
N GLU A 112 -3.28 -15.86 3.83
CA GLU A 112 -3.60 -17.13 3.16
C GLU A 112 -2.69 -17.35 1.95
N GLU A 113 -2.53 -16.34 1.09
CA GLU A 113 -1.67 -16.43 -0.08
C GLU A 113 -0.20 -16.57 0.30
N LYS A 114 0.24 -15.88 1.36
CA LYS A 114 1.60 -16.04 1.89
C LYS A 114 1.84 -17.47 2.35
N GLU A 115 0.91 -18.07 3.08
CA GLU A 115 1.00 -19.46 3.53
C GLU A 115 1.04 -20.41 2.33
N ARG A 116 0.13 -20.24 1.36
CA ARG A 116 0.04 -21.02 0.13
C ARG A 116 1.33 -20.97 -0.71
N LEU A 117 1.88 -19.77 -0.90
CA LEU A 117 3.04 -19.54 -1.79
C LEU A 117 4.39 -19.75 -1.11
N SER A 118 4.46 -19.68 0.23
CA SER A 118 5.73 -19.78 0.98
C SER A 118 6.55 -21.01 0.63
N ARG A 119 5.89 -22.17 0.50
CA ARG A 119 6.53 -23.43 0.16
C ARG A 119 7.08 -23.42 -1.26
N GLU A 120 6.26 -22.99 -2.22
CA GLU A 120 6.64 -22.92 -3.63
C GLU A 120 7.84 -21.97 -3.83
N ILE A 121 7.78 -20.79 -3.20
CA ILE A 121 8.87 -19.80 -3.26
C ILE A 121 10.16 -20.36 -2.63
N SER A 122 10.05 -21.06 -1.49
CA SER A 122 11.19 -21.72 -0.85
C SER A 122 11.84 -22.77 -1.76
N GLU A 123 11.01 -23.62 -2.39
CA GLU A 123 11.48 -24.64 -3.33
C GLU A 123 12.15 -24.03 -4.57
N ARG A 124 11.55 -23.00 -5.18
CA ARG A 124 12.14 -22.26 -6.31
C ARG A 124 13.47 -21.60 -5.92
N ARG A 125 13.54 -20.93 -4.76
CA ARG A 125 14.79 -20.34 -4.24
C ARG A 125 15.87 -21.38 -4.02
N ALA A 126 15.53 -22.56 -3.50
CA ALA A 126 16.49 -23.64 -3.30
C ALA A 126 17.04 -24.16 -4.64
N LYS A 127 16.16 -24.36 -5.64
CA LYS A 127 16.57 -24.77 -7.00
C LYS A 127 17.45 -23.72 -7.66
N LEU A 128 17.07 -22.44 -7.60
CA LEU A 128 17.86 -21.34 -8.16
C LEU A 128 19.26 -21.30 -7.53
N LYS A 129 19.34 -21.40 -6.20
CA LYS A 129 20.62 -21.43 -5.48
C LYS A 129 21.48 -22.64 -5.86
N ALA A 130 20.87 -23.80 -6.08
CA ALA A 130 21.58 -24.98 -6.56
C ALA A 130 22.14 -24.78 -7.99
N LYS A 131 21.34 -24.22 -8.91
CA LYS A 131 21.78 -23.87 -10.27
C LYS A 131 22.93 -22.85 -10.25
N GLN A 132 22.83 -21.80 -9.45
CA GLN A 132 23.89 -20.79 -9.27
C GLN A 132 25.19 -21.44 -8.80
N LYS A 133 25.14 -22.27 -7.75
CA LYS A 133 26.33 -23.00 -7.27
C LYS A 133 26.92 -23.94 -8.32
N ARG A 134 26.07 -24.64 -9.09
CA ARG A 134 26.53 -25.52 -10.17
C ARG A 134 27.24 -24.72 -11.26
N LYS A 135 26.69 -23.58 -11.66
CA LYS A 135 27.31 -22.65 -12.61
C LYS A 135 28.68 -22.19 -12.11
N GLU A 136 28.79 -21.74 -10.86
CA GLU A 136 30.07 -21.32 -10.26
C GLU A 136 31.13 -22.43 -10.24
N LEU A 137 30.73 -23.69 -10.03
CA LEU A 137 31.64 -24.83 -10.06
C LEU A 137 32.16 -25.08 -11.48
N LEU A 138 31.25 -25.10 -12.47
CA LEU A 138 31.61 -25.28 -13.88
C LEU A 138 32.49 -24.15 -14.41
N GLU A 139 32.25 -22.90 -13.99
CA GLU A 139 33.11 -21.76 -14.34
C GLU A 139 34.55 -21.96 -13.84
N LYS A 140 34.72 -22.52 -12.62
CA LYS A 140 36.05 -22.86 -12.06
C LYS A 140 36.70 -24.04 -12.77
N GLU A 141 35.93 -25.03 -13.20
CA GLU A 141 36.43 -26.17 -13.96
C GLU A 141 36.88 -25.73 -15.36
N TYR A 142 36.01 -25.01 -16.08
CA TYR A 142 36.32 -24.44 -17.40
C TYR A 142 37.56 -23.54 -17.38
N ALA A 143 37.78 -22.75 -16.33
CA ALA A 143 38.98 -21.92 -16.20
C ALA A 143 40.29 -22.74 -16.09
N LYS A 144 40.22 -24.02 -15.71
CA LYS A 144 41.39 -24.91 -15.57
C LYS A 144 41.66 -25.73 -16.83
N ASP A 145 40.62 -26.31 -17.42
CA ASP A 145 40.75 -27.30 -18.50
C ASP A 145 40.27 -26.80 -19.86
N GLY A 146 39.53 -25.68 -19.92
CA GLY A 146 38.97 -25.13 -21.16
C GLY A 146 37.94 -26.04 -21.83
N GLU A 147 37.33 -26.99 -21.10
CA GLU A 147 36.47 -28.00 -21.68
C GLU A 147 35.17 -27.38 -22.25
N GLN A 148 34.94 -27.53 -23.55
CA GLN A 148 33.82 -26.90 -24.24
C GLN A 148 32.44 -27.42 -23.80
N SER A 149 32.36 -28.61 -23.22
CA SER A 149 31.15 -29.16 -22.59
C SER A 149 30.69 -28.30 -21.41
N ASN A 150 31.63 -27.92 -20.53
CA ASN A 150 31.39 -27.05 -19.38
C ASN A 150 30.90 -25.68 -19.82
N LEU A 151 31.48 -25.09 -20.88
CA LEU A 151 31.03 -23.81 -21.42
C LEU A 151 29.55 -23.85 -21.87
N ARG A 152 29.13 -24.93 -22.54
CA ARG A 152 27.74 -25.10 -22.98
C ARG A 152 26.78 -25.21 -21.79
N GLU A 153 27.15 -25.96 -20.75
CA GLU A 153 26.34 -26.09 -19.54
C GLU A 153 26.26 -24.77 -18.75
N ILE A 154 27.35 -23.99 -18.67
CA ILE A 154 27.36 -22.65 -18.07
C ILE A 154 26.37 -21.72 -18.77
N VAL A 155 26.40 -21.66 -20.10
CA VAL A 155 25.48 -20.82 -20.88
C VAL A 155 24.04 -21.26 -20.68
N THR A 156 23.77 -22.57 -20.66
CA THR A 156 22.44 -23.12 -20.42
C THR A 156 21.92 -22.72 -19.04
N LEU A 157 22.73 -22.93 -17.99
CA LEU A 157 22.36 -22.55 -16.62
C LEU A 157 22.21 -21.03 -16.46
N ALA A 158 23.01 -20.23 -17.16
CA ALA A 158 22.87 -18.77 -17.13
C ALA A 158 21.51 -18.33 -17.66
N ASN A 159 21.09 -18.86 -18.82
CA ASN A 159 19.77 -18.56 -19.40
C ASN A 159 18.65 -19.05 -18.48
N GLU A 160 18.74 -20.28 -17.95
CA GLU A 160 17.74 -20.81 -17.02
C GLU A 160 17.63 -20.02 -15.71
N ILE A 161 18.72 -19.42 -15.24
CA ILE A 161 18.74 -18.57 -14.04
C ILE A 161 18.09 -17.22 -14.34
N GLU A 162 18.35 -16.65 -15.52
CA GLU A 162 17.82 -15.36 -15.96
C GLU A 162 16.30 -15.44 -16.24
N GLU A 163 15.83 -16.56 -16.79
CA GLU A 163 14.41 -16.81 -17.07
C GLU A 163 13.59 -17.16 -15.81
N GLU A 164 14.24 -17.51 -14.69
CA GLU A 164 13.54 -17.91 -13.46
C GLU A 164 13.00 -16.69 -12.70
N GLU A 165 11.72 -16.40 -12.88
CA GLU A 165 11.01 -15.41 -12.06
C GLU A 165 10.58 -16.02 -10.71
N ILE A 166 11.22 -15.56 -9.63
CA ILE A 166 10.77 -15.86 -8.27
C ILE A 166 9.67 -14.87 -7.88
N LEU A 167 8.46 -15.40 -7.72
CA LEU A 167 7.34 -14.63 -7.17
C LEU A 167 7.70 -14.07 -5.80
N ALA A 168 7.49 -12.77 -5.61
CA ALA A 168 7.49 -12.17 -4.28
C ALA A 168 6.28 -12.67 -3.48
N LEU A 169 6.39 -12.65 -2.16
CA LEU A 169 5.22 -12.86 -1.32
C LEU A 169 4.31 -11.64 -1.49
N PRO A 170 3.00 -11.85 -1.75
CA PRO A 170 2.10 -10.75 -1.99
C PRO A 170 2.05 -9.84 -0.78
N ARG A 171 2.07 -8.53 -1.04
CA ARG A 171 1.83 -7.50 -0.03
C ARG A 171 0.99 -6.39 -0.64
N PHE A 172 -0.20 -6.15 -0.10
CA PHE A 172 -1.13 -5.17 -0.65
C PHE A 172 -1.26 -3.92 0.19
N ILE A 173 -0.98 -4.00 1.49
CA ILE A 173 -1.10 -2.87 2.42
C ILE A 173 0.24 -2.60 3.12
N THR A 174 0.55 -1.32 3.27
CA THR A 174 1.63 -0.80 4.12
C THR A 174 1.14 0.44 4.89
N GLU A 175 1.80 0.79 5.99
CA GLU A 175 1.39 1.89 6.88
C GLU A 175 2.51 2.90 7.13
N ASP A 176 3.71 2.41 7.46
CA ASP A 176 4.89 3.23 7.72
C ASP A 176 6.08 2.64 6.94
N VAL A 177 6.51 3.35 5.91
CA VAL A 177 7.54 2.90 4.99
C VAL A 177 8.26 4.12 4.41
N THR A 178 9.58 4.03 4.22
CA THR A 178 10.31 5.11 3.53
C THR A 178 9.96 5.11 2.04
N PRO A 179 10.12 6.25 1.32
CA PRO A 179 9.88 6.30 -0.12
C PRO A 179 10.65 5.23 -0.91
N GLU A 180 11.91 4.96 -0.54
CA GLU A 180 12.75 3.95 -1.19
C GLU A 180 12.17 2.55 -0.98
N LYS A 181 11.77 2.24 0.27
CA LYS A 181 11.21 0.92 0.56
C LYS A 181 9.83 0.75 -0.03
N LEU A 182 9.05 1.82 -0.20
CA LEU A 182 7.79 1.80 -0.91
C LEU A 182 8.01 1.48 -2.40
N ALA A 183 9.02 2.07 -3.04
CA ALA A 183 9.37 1.77 -4.42
C ALA A 183 9.73 0.28 -4.61
N ASP A 184 10.54 -0.29 -3.72
CA ASP A 184 10.85 -1.73 -3.73
C ASP A 184 9.57 -2.58 -3.64
N LEU A 185 8.71 -2.28 -2.66
CA LEU A 185 7.47 -3.03 -2.44
C LEU A 185 6.51 -2.93 -3.63
N MET A 186 6.46 -1.78 -4.30
CA MET A 186 5.68 -1.58 -5.52
C MET A 186 6.26 -2.40 -6.67
N ALA A 187 7.58 -2.38 -6.88
CA ALA A 187 8.23 -3.19 -7.92
C ALA A 187 7.97 -4.70 -7.71
N GLU A 188 8.11 -5.18 -6.47
CA GLU A 188 7.84 -6.57 -6.09
C GLU A 188 6.37 -6.99 -6.29
N ASN A 189 5.42 -6.05 -6.16
CA ASN A 189 3.98 -6.31 -6.26
C ASN A 189 3.33 -5.81 -7.56
N GLN A 190 4.09 -5.69 -8.66
CA GLN A 190 3.56 -5.24 -9.96
C GLN A 190 2.82 -3.88 -9.88
N GLU A 191 3.36 -2.97 -9.07
CA GLU A 191 2.81 -1.65 -8.77
C GLU A 191 1.41 -1.67 -8.12
N ARG A 192 1.06 -2.77 -7.44
CA ARG A 192 -0.17 -2.91 -6.66
C ARG A 192 0.15 -2.75 -5.18
N MET A 193 -0.07 -1.54 -4.66
CA MET A 193 0.22 -1.21 -3.27
C MET A 193 -0.76 -0.15 -2.75
N ALA A 194 -1.19 -0.30 -1.51
CA ALA A 194 -1.96 0.70 -0.79
C ALA A 194 -1.25 1.12 0.49
N LEU A 195 -1.15 2.44 0.69
CA LEU A 195 -0.68 3.03 1.93
C LEU A 195 -1.89 3.42 2.77
N LEU A 196 -2.26 2.58 3.75
CA LEU A 196 -3.48 2.76 4.55
C LEU A 196 -3.14 2.96 6.02
N SER A 197 -2.90 4.20 6.43
CA SER A 197 -2.55 4.53 7.82
C SER A 197 -3.69 5.24 8.54
N ALA A 198 -3.92 4.86 9.80
CA ALA A 198 -4.77 5.62 10.73
C ALA A 198 -4.10 6.92 11.23
N GLU A 199 -2.80 7.09 10.95
CA GLU A 199 -2.00 8.25 11.31
C GLU A 199 -1.57 9.05 10.06
N GLY A 200 -1.85 10.35 10.04
CA GLY A 200 -1.54 11.20 8.89
C GLY A 200 -0.06 11.60 8.76
N GLY A 201 0.73 11.51 9.84
CA GLY A 201 2.10 12.06 9.85
C GLY A 201 3.05 11.40 8.84
N GLY A 202 2.98 10.07 8.71
CA GLY A 202 3.86 9.31 7.82
C GLY A 202 3.57 9.58 6.34
N ILE A 203 2.29 9.60 5.93
CA ILE A 203 1.91 9.72 4.52
C ILE A 203 2.30 11.07 3.92
N PHE A 204 2.11 12.17 4.65
CA PHE A 204 2.48 13.50 4.14
C PHE A 204 4.00 13.66 4.03
N SER A 205 4.76 13.01 4.91
CA SER A 205 6.22 13.01 4.81
C SER A 205 6.69 12.30 3.54
N ILE A 206 6.09 11.15 3.19
CA ILE A 206 6.41 10.42 1.95
C ILE A 206 6.03 11.24 0.70
N MET A 207 4.90 11.95 0.72
CA MET A 207 4.45 12.76 -0.41
C MET A 207 5.28 14.04 -0.60
N ALA A 208 5.98 14.52 0.43
CA ALA A 208 6.78 15.73 0.37
C ALA A 208 8.13 15.53 -0.34
N GLY A 209 8.59 14.29 -0.53
CA GLY A 209 9.92 13.93 -1.05
C GLY A 209 10.98 13.95 0.05
#